data_AF-A0A7M3YB12-F1
#
_entry.id   AF-A0A7M3YB12-F1
#
_cell.length_a   1.000
_cell.length_b   1.000
_cell.length_c   1.000
_cell.angle_alpha   90.00
_cell.angle_beta   90.00
_cell.angle_gamma   90.00
#
_symmetry.space_group_name_H-M   'P 1'
#
loop_
_entity.id
_entity.type
_entity.pdbx_description
1 polymer ?
#
loop_
_entity_poly.entity_id
_entity_poly.type
_entity_poly.pdbx_seq_one_letter_code
_entity_poly.pdbx_strand_id
1 'polypeptide(L)'
;MEGRPWWPKGIALSHDDDSITTSWGTMPLHVPDVSVEWWNNLEGTWGDWPQAKQMELIKETRTGMWYDIGDYKALIVPIPTGKQTSRLWRNPQLRAALEPHLQLPFAGLDFDGDHILVYPKKDAAKITAESLAGFHKALIQGNWNTPQDEYGWNDRLKKIEDSLKTNTLWRAPHSYNTIGIPRIELDRMRPVPIPFSEAILWKKDTNLPMIRQAIKHKVLLKWREFMPSKYWGEDVMRTATGGVAHIKYD
;
A
#
# COMPACT_ATOMS: atom_id res chain seq x y z
N MET A 1 -8.58 -10.37 -19.60
CA MET A 1 -8.12 -9.78 -18.33
C MET A 1 -6.61 -9.60 -18.26
N GLU A 2 -5.82 -10.56 -18.71
CA GLU A 2 -4.34 -10.59 -18.54
C GLU A 2 -3.57 -9.40 -19.11
N GLY A 3 -4.12 -8.69 -20.09
CA GLY A 3 -3.54 -7.47 -20.65
C GLY A 3 -3.67 -6.23 -19.74
N ARG A 4 -4.52 -6.27 -18.71
CA ARG A 4 -4.83 -5.11 -17.88
C ARG A 4 -3.69 -4.80 -16.89
N PRO A 5 -3.42 -3.52 -16.55
CA PRO A 5 -2.31 -3.15 -15.68
C PRO A 5 -2.35 -3.71 -14.26
N TRP A 6 -3.55 -3.91 -13.70
CA TRP A 6 -3.76 -4.44 -12.35
C TRP A 6 -3.73 -5.97 -12.30
N TRP A 7 -3.67 -6.66 -13.45
CA TRP A 7 -3.57 -8.11 -13.49
C TRP A 7 -2.25 -8.56 -12.84
N PRO A 8 -2.24 -9.58 -11.96
CA PRO A 8 -1.05 -9.97 -11.22
C PRO A 8 -0.21 -10.92 -12.08
N LYS A 9 0.38 -10.36 -13.14
CA LYS A 9 1.25 -11.08 -14.09
C LYS A 9 2.37 -11.82 -13.34
N GLY A 10 2.57 -13.09 -13.69
CA GLY A 10 3.57 -13.96 -13.05
C GLY A 10 3.14 -14.56 -11.70
N ILE A 11 1.95 -14.24 -11.20
CA ILE A 11 1.37 -14.82 -9.97
C ILE A 11 0.10 -15.59 -10.30
N ALA A 12 -0.78 -15.00 -11.12
CA ALA A 12 -1.94 -15.72 -11.65
C ALA A 12 -1.48 -16.85 -12.58
N LEU A 13 -1.94 -18.07 -12.31
CA LEU A 13 -1.71 -19.27 -13.13
C LEU A 13 -2.91 -19.56 -14.04
N SER A 14 -4.11 -19.35 -13.52
CA SER A 14 -5.38 -19.44 -14.24
C SER A 14 -6.44 -18.60 -13.51
N HIS A 15 -7.59 -18.40 -14.15
CA HIS A 15 -8.72 -17.70 -13.55
C HIS A 15 -10.05 -18.23 -14.12
N ASP A 16 -11.12 -18.04 -13.36
CA ASP A 16 -12.50 -18.08 -13.85
C ASP A 16 -13.10 -16.67 -13.72
N ASP A 17 -14.42 -16.56 -13.69
CA ASP A 17 -15.11 -15.25 -13.62
C ASP A 17 -14.98 -14.60 -12.24
N ASP A 18 -14.89 -15.42 -11.16
CA ASP A 18 -14.97 -14.97 -9.77
C ASP A 18 -13.71 -15.28 -8.95
N SER A 19 -12.68 -15.87 -9.56
CA SER A 19 -11.46 -16.26 -8.86
C SER A 19 -10.19 -16.28 -9.73
N ILE A 20 -9.06 -16.09 -9.06
CA ILE A 20 -7.70 -16.27 -9.60
C ILE A 20 -7.03 -17.42 -8.86
N THR A 21 -6.50 -18.38 -9.59
CA THR A 21 -5.66 -19.45 -9.04
C THR A 21 -4.19 -19.04 -9.07
N THR A 22 -3.50 -19.20 -7.94
CA THR A 22 -2.05 -18.93 -7.79
C THR A 22 -1.35 -20.15 -7.19
N SER A 23 -0.02 -20.18 -7.19
CA SER A 23 0.77 -21.23 -6.50
C SER A 23 0.58 -21.22 -4.96
N TRP A 24 0.00 -20.16 -4.41
CA TRP A 24 -0.28 -19.99 -2.98
C TRP A 24 -1.77 -20.18 -2.63
N GLY A 25 -2.57 -20.66 -3.58
CA GLY A 25 -4.00 -20.92 -3.42
C GLY A 25 -4.88 -20.08 -4.35
N THR A 26 -6.17 -20.39 -4.32
CA THR A 26 -7.21 -19.67 -5.06
C THR A 26 -7.67 -18.46 -4.25
N MET A 27 -7.81 -17.33 -4.93
CA MET A 27 -8.21 -16.05 -4.35
C MET A 27 -9.41 -15.51 -5.13
N PRO A 28 -10.34 -14.80 -4.48
CA PRO A 28 -11.48 -14.24 -5.20
C PRO A 28 -11.05 -13.15 -6.20
N LEU A 29 -11.90 -12.90 -7.19
CA LEU A 29 -11.77 -11.89 -8.23
C LEU A 29 -13.10 -11.15 -8.33
N HIS A 30 -13.04 -9.84 -8.17
CA HIS A 30 -14.20 -8.95 -8.06
C HIS A 30 -14.18 -7.94 -9.19
N VAL A 31 -14.65 -8.31 -10.38
CA VAL A 31 -14.77 -7.39 -11.52
C VAL A 31 -16.23 -6.97 -11.67
N PRO A 32 -16.66 -5.85 -11.06
CA PRO A 32 -18.05 -5.42 -11.15
C PRO A 32 -18.41 -4.89 -12.54
N ASP A 33 -19.67 -5.04 -12.93
CA ASP A 33 -20.29 -4.29 -14.03
C ASP A 33 -20.58 -2.86 -13.56
N VAL A 34 -19.58 -2.01 -13.73
CA VAL A 34 -19.58 -0.65 -13.19
C VAL A 34 -20.66 0.22 -13.85
N SER A 35 -21.67 0.61 -13.08
CA SER A 35 -22.73 1.55 -13.46
C SER A 35 -23.10 2.46 -12.29
N VAL A 36 -23.83 3.56 -12.58
CA VAL A 36 -24.34 4.46 -11.54
C VAL A 36 -25.32 3.73 -10.61
N GLU A 37 -26.18 2.88 -11.18
CA GLU A 37 -27.13 2.06 -10.42
C GLU A 37 -26.40 1.08 -9.50
N TRP A 38 -25.39 0.38 -10.02
CA TRP A 38 -24.54 -0.50 -9.21
C TRP A 38 -23.93 0.26 -8.04
N TRP A 39 -23.29 1.41 -8.29
CA TRP A 39 -22.64 2.20 -7.24
C TRP A 39 -23.59 2.67 -6.14
N ASN A 40 -24.76 3.19 -6.52
CA ASN A 40 -25.72 3.76 -5.58
C ASN A 40 -26.48 2.68 -4.77
N ASN A 41 -26.46 1.43 -5.22
CA ASN A 41 -27.05 0.28 -4.53
C ASN A 41 -26.05 -0.54 -3.69
N LEU A 42 -24.78 -0.12 -3.59
CA LEU A 42 -23.79 -0.82 -2.77
C LEU A 42 -24.10 -0.70 -1.27
N GLU A 43 -24.11 -1.84 -0.59
CA GLU A 43 -24.25 -1.94 0.87
C GLU A 43 -22.89 -2.16 1.55
N GLY A 44 -22.83 -1.94 2.88
CA GLY A 44 -21.62 -2.19 3.67
C GLY A 44 -20.49 -1.17 3.48
N THR A 45 -20.81 -0.02 2.90
CA THR A 45 -19.87 1.09 2.69
C THR A 45 -19.55 1.80 4.01
N TRP A 46 -18.44 2.53 4.02
CA TRP A 46 -17.99 3.29 5.18
C TRP A 46 -17.62 4.72 4.80
N GLY A 47 -17.58 5.60 5.80
CA GLY A 47 -17.29 7.03 5.61
C GLY A 47 -18.46 7.76 4.95
N ASP A 48 -18.16 8.90 4.33
CA ASP A 48 -19.18 9.74 3.69
C ASP A 48 -19.40 9.26 2.24
N TRP A 49 -20.06 8.12 2.07
CA TRP A 49 -20.25 7.50 0.75
C TRP A 49 -21.03 8.41 -0.21
N PRO A 50 -20.44 8.85 -1.33
CA PRO A 50 -21.12 9.77 -2.23
C PRO A 50 -22.07 9.03 -3.17
N GLN A 51 -23.16 9.72 -3.58
CA GLN A 51 -23.96 9.27 -4.72
C GLN A 51 -23.21 9.55 -6.02
N ALA A 52 -23.09 8.54 -6.87
CA ALA A 52 -22.47 8.70 -8.18
C ALA A 52 -23.43 9.44 -9.13
N LYS A 53 -22.92 10.45 -9.82
CA LYS A 53 -23.62 11.16 -10.91
C LYS A 53 -23.32 10.53 -12.27
N GLN A 54 -22.17 9.88 -12.36
CA GLN A 54 -21.63 9.22 -13.55
C GLN A 54 -20.67 8.12 -13.11
N MET A 55 -20.24 7.26 -14.03
CA MET A 55 -19.17 6.28 -13.79
C MET A 55 -18.28 6.20 -15.04
N GLU A 56 -17.34 7.14 -15.17
CA GLU A 56 -16.46 7.21 -16.34
C GLU A 56 -15.06 6.71 -16.00
N LEU A 57 -14.56 5.71 -16.74
CA LEU A 57 -13.22 5.19 -16.54
C LEU A 57 -12.18 6.24 -16.95
N ILE A 58 -11.39 6.74 -15.99
CA ILE A 58 -10.31 7.71 -16.21
C ILE A 58 -9.05 7.00 -16.70
N LYS A 59 -8.65 5.94 -15.97
CA LYS A 59 -7.42 5.18 -16.24
C LYS A 59 -7.41 3.85 -15.51
N GLU A 60 -6.62 2.92 -16.03
CA GLU A 60 -6.23 1.70 -15.31
C GLU A 60 -4.76 1.79 -14.88
N THR A 61 -4.47 1.29 -13.69
CA THR A 61 -3.14 1.29 -13.08
C THR A 61 -2.87 -0.05 -12.42
N ARG A 62 -1.65 -0.29 -11.94
CA ARG A 62 -1.30 -1.52 -11.21
C ARG A 62 -2.16 -1.76 -9.96
N THR A 63 -2.71 -0.70 -9.37
CA THR A 63 -3.55 -0.81 -8.17
C THR A 63 -5.01 -1.10 -8.49
N GLY A 64 -5.47 -0.86 -9.72
CA GLY A 64 -6.88 -0.99 -10.08
C GLY A 64 -7.34 0.06 -11.09
N MET A 65 -8.65 0.24 -11.15
CA MET A 65 -9.37 1.06 -12.13
C MET A 65 -9.86 2.34 -11.47
N TRP A 66 -9.54 3.49 -12.07
CA TRP A 66 -9.92 4.80 -11.55
C TRP A 66 -11.11 5.34 -12.32
N TYR A 67 -12.19 5.69 -11.62
CA TYR A 67 -13.41 6.24 -12.18
C TYR A 67 -13.65 7.68 -11.71
N ASP A 68 -14.20 8.51 -12.60
CA ASP A 68 -14.84 9.78 -12.25
C ASP A 68 -16.29 9.47 -11.89
N ILE A 69 -16.69 9.85 -10.67
CA ILE A 69 -18.04 9.59 -10.16
C ILE A 69 -18.88 10.88 -10.02
N GLY A 70 -18.42 11.98 -10.63
CA GLY A 70 -19.02 13.31 -10.54
C GLY A 70 -18.11 14.25 -9.76
N ASP A 71 -18.40 14.46 -8.48
CA ASP A 71 -17.63 15.40 -7.64
C ASP A 71 -16.33 14.78 -7.07
N TYR A 72 -16.13 13.47 -7.27
CA TYR A 72 -15.09 12.67 -6.66
C TYR A 72 -14.48 11.67 -7.64
N LYS A 73 -13.41 10.99 -7.22
CA LYS A 73 -12.81 9.87 -7.95
C LYS A 73 -12.88 8.61 -7.11
N ALA A 74 -13.23 7.49 -7.73
CA ALA A 74 -13.22 6.17 -7.09
C ALA A 74 -12.08 5.32 -7.64
N LEU A 75 -11.42 4.57 -6.76
CA LEU A 75 -10.52 3.48 -7.12
C LEU A 75 -11.26 2.17 -6.83
N ILE A 76 -11.46 1.36 -7.86
CA ILE A 76 -12.01 0.00 -7.77
C ILE A 76 -10.86 -0.99 -7.98
N VAL A 77 -10.68 -1.90 -7.02
CA VAL A 77 -9.57 -2.86 -6.99
C VAL A 77 -10.13 -4.27 -7.15
N PRO A 78 -9.91 -4.92 -8.31
CA PRO A 78 -10.58 -6.18 -8.60
C PRO A 78 -10.06 -7.39 -7.84
N ILE A 79 -8.86 -7.29 -7.25
CA ILE A 79 -8.16 -8.42 -6.66
C ILE A 79 -8.02 -8.14 -5.17
N PRO A 80 -8.10 -9.17 -4.31
CA PRO A 80 -7.92 -9.03 -2.87
C PRO A 80 -6.68 -8.22 -2.50
N THR A 81 -6.86 -7.38 -1.49
CA THR A 81 -5.78 -6.55 -0.94
C THR A 81 -5.81 -6.62 0.58
N GLY A 82 -4.87 -5.93 1.24
CA GLY A 82 -5.04 -5.66 2.66
C GLY A 82 -5.99 -4.49 2.91
N LYS A 83 -6.22 -4.19 4.20
CA LYS A 83 -7.04 -3.06 4.64
C LYS A 83 -6.20 -1.85 5.07
N GLN A 84 -4.98 -1.72 4.55
CA GLN A 84 -4.04 -0.73 5.05
C GLN A 84 -4.54 0.70 4.80
N THR A 85 -5.22 0.94 3.68
CA THR A 85 -5.64 2.29 3.28
C THR A 85 -6.90 2.71 4.03
N SER A 86 -7.92 1.84 4.10
CA SER A 86 -9.14 2.10 4.89
C SER A 86 -8.83 2.35 6.37
N ARG A 87 -7.87 1.63 6.93
CA ARG A 87 -7.42 1.82 8.33
C ARG A 87 -6.85 3.21 8.61
N LEU A 88 -6.20 3.85 7.64
CA LEU A 88 -5.69 5.21 7.82
C LEU A 88 -6.81 6.22 8.06
N TRP A 89 -7.94 6.05 7.36
CA TRP A 89 -9.12 6.89 7.55
C TRP A 89 -9.87 6.55 8.84
N ARG A 90 -10.08 5.25 9.10
CA ARG A 90 -10.91 4.78 10.21
C ARG A 90 -10.27 4.94 11.59
N ASN A 91 -8.95 5.08 11.68
CA ASN A 91 -8.28 5.39 12.93
C ASN A 91 -8.18 6.91 13.09
N PRO A 92 -8.93 7.54 14.02
CA PRO A 92 -8.98 9.01 14.12
C PRO A 92 -7.63 9.66 14.44
N GLN A 93 -6.78 8.99 15.23
CA GLN A 93 -5.46 9.50 15.60
C GLN A 93 -4.51 9.48 14.40
N LEU A 94 -4.50 8.38 13.64
CA LEU A 94 -3.75 8.29 12.39
C LEU A 94 -4.27 9.28 11.36
N ARG A 95 -5.59 9.38 11.20
CA ARG A 95 -6.22 10.33 10.26
C ARG A 95 -5.76 11.75 10.56
N ALA A 96 -5.92 12.21 11.80
CA ALA A 96 -5.53 13.56 12.20
C ALA A 96 -4.02 13.83 12.00
N ALA A 97 -3.16 12.83 12.26
CA ALA A 97 -1.73 12.97 12.05
C ALA A 97 -1.33 13.00 10.56
N LEU A 98 -2.07 12.32 9.69
CA LEU A 98 -1.67 12.08 8.30
C LEU A 98 -2.41 12.93 7.27
N GLU A 99 -3.60 13.45 7.58
CA GLU A 99 -4.39 14.30 6.70
C GLU A 99 -3.64 15.54 6.17
N PRO A 100 -2.75 16.21 6.95
CA PRO A 100 -1.92 17.29 6.41
C PRO A 100 -0.88 16.84 5.37
N HIS A 101 -0.56 15.56 5.33
CA HIS A 101 0.52 14.99 4.50
C HIS A 101 0.00 14.13 3.34
N LEU A 102 -1.17 13.52 3.50
CA LEU A 102 -1.74 12.56 2.57
C LEU A 102 -3.14 12.96 2.14
N GLN A 103 -3.45 12.79 0.86
CA GLN A 103 -4.83 12.79 0.37
C GLN A 103 -5.48 11.45 0.70
N LEU A 104 -5.99 11.31 1.93
CA LEU A 104 -6.66 10.11 2.41
C LEU A 104 -7.98 9.84 1.65
N PRO A 105 -8.41 8.59 1.52
CA PRO A 105 -9.77 8.30 1.10
C PRO A 105 -10.74 8.74 2.21
N PHE A 106 -11.93 9.24 1.84
CA PHE A 106 -12.94 9.64 2.83
C PHE A 106 -14.12 8.66 2.92
N ALA A 107 -14.24 7.75 1.96
CA ALA A 107 -15.22 6.68 1.94
C ALA A 107 -14.66 5.44 1.22
N GLY A 108 -15.32 4.30 1.38
CA GLY A 108 -14.93 3.06 0.71
C GLY A 108 -15.84 1.87 1.00
N LEU A 109 -15.44 0.72 0.47
CA LEU A 109 -16.07 -0.58 0.69
C LEU A 109 -14.98 -1.63 0.93
N ASP A 110 -15.13 -2.38 2.02
CA ASP A 110 -14.24 -3.50 2.32
C ASP A 110 -14.84 -4.79 1.77
N PHE A 111 -14.20 -5.40 0.77
CA PHE A 111 -14.58 -6.70 0.23
C PHE A 111 -13.31 -7.47 -0.16
N ASP A 112 -12.93 -8.45 0.66
CA ASP A 112 -11.61 -9.12 0.60
C ASP A 112 -10.40 -8.16 0.58
N GLY A 113 -10.54 -7.02 1.26
CA GLY A 113 -9.53 -5.96 1.31
C GLY A 113 -10.14 -4.60 1.07
N ASP A 114 -9.30 -3.62 0.72
CA ASP A 114 -9.71 -2.32 0.24
C ASP A 114 -10.21 -2.45 -1.23
N HIS A 115 -11.47 -2.86 -1.43
CA HIS A 115 -12.05 -3.09 -2.75
C HIS A 115 -12.43 -1.79 -3.46
N ILE A 116 -13.06 -0.86 -2.74
CA ILE A 116 -13.39 0.47 -3.26
C ILE A 116 -12.89 1.53 -2.30
N LEU A 117 -12.24 2.56 -2.85
CA LEU A 117 -11.78 3.73 -2.11
C LEU A 117 -12.17 5.01 -2.85
N VAL A 118 -12.73 5.96 -2.13
CA VAL A 118 -13.21 7.24 -2.68
C VAL A 118 -12.27 8.36 -2.26
N TYR A 119 -11.83 9.15 -3.23
CA TYR A 119 -10.91 10.27 -3.05
C TYR A 119 -11.49 11.58 -3.56
N PRO A 120 -11.02 12.72 -3.02
CA PRO A 120 -11.30 14.02 -3.61
C PRO A 120 -10.91 14.06 -5.10
N LYS A 121 -11.67 14.80 -5.91
CA LYS A 121 -11.39 14.92 -7.36
C LYS A 121 -10.06 15.61 -7.67
N LYS A 122 -9.60 16.48 -6.77
CA LYS A 122 -8.29 17.12 -6.86
C LYS A 122 -7.19 16.07 -6.90
N ASP A 123 -6.24 16.24 -7.80
CA ASP A 123 -5.06 15.38 -7.88
C ASP A 123 -4.18 15.49 -6.62
N ALA A 124 -3.72 14.35 -6.13
CA ALA A 124 -2.75 14.29 -5.04
C ALA A 124 -1.41 14.96 -5.44
N ALA A 125 -0.77 15.61 -4.46
CA ALA A 125 0.53 16.24 -4.63
C ALA A 125 1.60 15.21 -5.01
N LYS A 126 2.54 15.57 -5.90
CA LYS A 126 3.65 14.68 -6.26
C LYS A 126 4.50 14.34 -5.02
N ILE A 127 5.06 13.13 -4.99
CA ILE A 127 5.99 12.75 -3.93
C ILE A 127 7.30 13.51 -4.15
N THR A 128 7.64 14.33 -3.17
CA THR A 128 8.94 14.97 -3.03
C THR A 128 9.65 14.45 -1.78
N ALA A 129 10.97 14.65 -1.71
CA ALA A 129 11.76 14.35 -0.53
C ALA A 129 11.17 14.98 0.76
N GLU A 130 10.77 16.24 0.66
CA GLU A 130 10.20 17.01 1.78
C GLU A 130 8.83 16.47 2.21
N SER A 131 7.90 16.27 1.26
CA SER A 131 6.57 15.73 1.57
C SER A 131 6.64 14.34 2.21
N LEU A 132 7.53 13.48 1.70
CA LEU A 132 7.74 12.14 2.24
C LEU A 132 8.41 12.17 3.63
N ALA A 133 9.37 13.08 3.84
CA ALA A 133 9.99 13.28 5.15
C ALA A 133 8.98 13.82 6.18
N GLY A 134 8.11 14.75 5.79
CA GLY A 134 7.02 15.26 6.63
C GLY A 134 6.09 14.14 7.07
N PHE A 135 5.63 13.33 6.12
CA PHE A 135 4.83 12.12 6.38
C PHE A 135 5.52 11.16 7.38
N HIS A 136 6.79 10.84 7.15
CA HIS A 136 7.55 9.96 8.05
C HIS A 136 7.69 10.54 9.46
N LYS A 137 7.96 11.85 9.58
CA LYS A 137 8.03 12.52 10.89
C LYS A 137 6.70 12.46 11.62
N ALA A 138 5.58 12.65 10.92
CA ALA A 138 4.25 12.57 11.53
C ALA A 138 3.99 11.18 12.13
N LEU A 139 4.38 10.10 11.42
CA LEU A 139 4.30 8.73 11.95
C LEU A 139 5.19 8.54 13.19
N ILE A 140 6.42 9.07 13.17
CA ILE A 140 7.34 8.98 14.31
C ILE A 140 6.77 9.72 15.53
N GLN A 141 6.35 10.97 15.34
CA GLN A 141 5.80 11.83 16.39
C GLN A 141 4.51 11.27 16.98
N GLY A 142 3.66 10.65 16.15
CA GLY A 142 2.46 9.96 16.59
C GLY A 142 2.71 8.59 17.23
N ASN A 143 3.98 8.18 17.41
CA ASN A 143 4.37 6.87 17.92
C ASN A 143 3.84 5.68 17.08
N TRP A 144 3.57 5.92 15.80
CA TRP A 144 3.20 4.92 14.79
C TRP A 144 4.43 4.36 14.09
N ASN A 145 5.46 4.09 14.88
CA ASN A 145 6.68 3.44 14.45
C ASN A 145 6.97 2.30 15.43
N THR A 146 7.58 1.24 14.93
CA THR A 146 8.11 0.19 15.80
C THR A 146 9.61 0.39 15.92
N PRO A 147 10.18 0.30 17.14
CA PRO A 147 11.63 0.23 17.29
C PRO A 147 12.16 -1.01 16.58
N GLN A 148 13.48 -1.11 16.48
CA GLN A 148 14.13 -2.29 15.93
C GLN A 148 13.65 -3.55 16.67
N ASP A 149 12.90 -4.40 15.98
CA ASP A 149 12.45 -5.70 16.45
C ASP A 149 13.12 -6.76 15.60
N GLU A 150 14.45 -6.87 15.74
CA GLU A 150 15.26 -7.78 14.94
C GLU A 150 14.72 -9.22 14.99
N TYR A 151 14.42 -9.70 16.19
CA TYR A 151 13.90 -11.05 16.40
C TYR A 151 12.53 -11.23 15.74
N GLY A 152 11.57 -10.32 15.99
CA GLY A 152 10.25 -10.42 15.37
C GLY A 152 10.25 -10.21 13.86
N TRP A 153 11.18 -9.44 13.33
CA TRP A 153 11.38 -9.29 11.88
C TRP A 153 12.00 -10.54 11.27
N ASN A 154 13.03 -11.12 11.89
CA ASN A 154 13.61 -12.39 11.47
C ASN A 154 12.58 -13.53 11.51
N ASP A 155 11.71 -13.57 12.52
CA ASP A 155 10.62 -14.54 12.61
C ASP A 155 9.59 -14.39 11.48
N ARG A 156 9.28 -13.15 11.08
CA ARG A 156 8.39 -12.88 9.93
C ARG A 156 9.05 -13.26 8.61
N LEU A 157 10.34 -12.92 8.44
CA LEU A 157 11.12 -13.29 7.26
C LEU A 157 11.21 -14.81 7.15
N LYS A 158 11.47 -15.52 8.25
CA LYS A 158 11.49 -16.99 8.29
C LYS A 158 10.15 -17.60 7.84
N LYS A 159 9.02 -17.06 8.29
CA LYS A 159 7.69 -17.52 7.81
C LYS A 159 7.54 -17.37 6.30
N ILE A 160 8.10 -16.30 5.73
CA ILE A 160 8.08 -16.07 4.28
C ILE A 160 9.04 -17.05 3.58
N GLU A 161 10.25 -17.24 4.10
CA GLU A 161 11.22 -18.23 3.61
C GLU A 161 10.61 -19.64 3.58
N ASP A 162 9.99 -20.05 4.69
CA ASP A 162 9.31 -21.34 4.85
C ASP A 162 8.15 -21.48 3.85
N SER A 163 7.39 -20.40 3.62
CA SER A 163 6.27 -20.37 2.69
C SER A 163 6.71 -20.41 1.22
N LEU A 164 7.80 -19.71 0.89
CA LEU A 164 8.34 -19.63 -0.46
C LEU A 164 9.29 -20.77 -0.80
N LYS A 165 9.71 -21.58 0.19
CA LYS A 165 10.69 -22.65 0.05
C LYS A 165 11.99 -22.19 -0.64
N THR A 166 12.47 -20.99 -0.29
CA THR A 166 13.68 -20.42 -0.91
C THR A 166 14.94 -20.89 -0.20
N ASN A 167 16.03 -21.05 -0.96
CA ASN A 167 17.37 -21.30 -0.38
C ASN A 167 18.09 -20.01 0.07
N THR A 168 17.47 -18.85 -0.13
CA THR A 168 18.07 -17.55 0.21
C THR A 168 17.68 -17.17 1.63
N LEU A 169 18.69 -16.89 2.45
CA LEU A 169 18.54 -16.44 3.82
C LEU A 169 18.29 -14.93 3.86
N TRP A 170 17.17 -14.49 4.43
CA TRP A 170 16.83 -13.10 4.64
C TRP A 170 17.06 -12.74 6.12
N ARG A 171 17.63 -11.56 6.35
CA ARG A 171 17.93 -11.08 7.70
C ARG A 171 17.39 -9.68 7.90
N ALA A 172 16.81 -9.49 9.07
CA ALA A 172 16.24 -8.24 9.51
C ALA A 172 17.33 -7.19 9.77
N PRO A 173 17.00 -5.91 9.65
CA PRO A 173 17.90 -4.86 10.09
C PRO A 173 18.30 -4.99 11.58
N HIS A 174 19.60 -5.03 11.85
CA HIS A 174 20.31 -5.11 13.14
C HIS A 174 20.70 -3.76 13.81
N SER A 175 20.45 -2.59 13.20
CA SER A 175 20.81 -1.30 13.83
C SER A 175 19.67 -0.80 14.72
N TYR A 176 19.99 -0.42 15.97
CA TYR A 176 19.06 0.13 16.98
C TYR A 176 18.34 1.39 16.52
N ASN A 177 18.94 2.10 15.56
CA ASN A 177 18.37 3.29 14.95
C ASN A 177 17.38 2.97 13.82
N THR A 178 17.30 1.71 13.38
CA THR A 178 16.36 1.30 12.34
C THR A 178 14.97 1.20 12.92
N ILE A 179 14.12 2.14 12.53
CA ILE A 179 12.69 2.11 12.86
C ILE A 179 11.87 1.58 11.69
N GLY A 180 10.86 0.79 12.01
CA GLY A 180 9.83 0.38 11.06
C GLY A 180 8.67 1.35 11.06
N ILE A 181 8.19 1.73 9.88
CA ILE A 181 6.91 2.44 9.73
C ILE A 181 5.88 1.52 9.05
N PRO A 182 4.56 1.74 9.29
CA PRO A 182 3.50 1.02 8.61
C PRO A 182 3.73 0.96 7.11
N ARG A 183 3.57 -0.23 6.51
CA ARG A 183 3.66 -0.39 5.07
C ARG A 183 2.48 0.29 4.39
N ILE A 184 2.73 1.49 3.86
CA ILE A 184 1.77 2.28 3.10
C ILE A 184 2.28 2.39 1.65
N GLU A 185 1.43 2.05 0.69
CA GLU A 185 1.72 2.26 -0.73
C GLU A 185 1.19 3.62 -1.17
N LEU A 186 1.95 4.32 -2.01
CA LEU A 186 1.66 5.68 -2.41
C LEU A 186 1.61 5.80 -3.94
N ASP A 187 0.47 6.26 -4.49
CA ASP A 187 0.36 6.80 -5.84
C ASP A 187 0.28 8.33 -5.73
N ARG A 188 1.42 9.00 -5.92
CA ARG A 188 1.64 10.38 -5.43
C ARG A 188 1.45 10.44 -3.89
N MET A 189 1.19 11.58 -3.28
CA MET A 189 0.91 11.67 -1.82
C MET A 189 -0.51 11.20 -1.47
N ARG A 190 -0.93 10.07 -2.03
CA ARG A 190 -2.22 9.44 -1.79
C ARG A 190 -1.98 7.96 -1.50
N PRO A 191 -2.44 7.46 -0.34
CA PRO A 191 -2.34 6.05 -0.04
C PRO A 191 -3.20 5.27 -1.04
N VAL A 192 -2.70 4.11 -1.45
CA VAL A 192 -3.41 3.14 -2.28
C VAL A 192 -3.19 1.75 -1.70
N PRO A 193 -4.04 0.77 -2.01
CA PRO A 193 -3.86 -0.58 -1.50
C PRO A 193 -2.51 -1.15 -1.93
N ILE A 194 -1.91 -1.95 -1.04
CA ILE A 194 -0.67 -2.66 -1.38
C ILE A 194 -0.95 -3.65 -2.52
N PRO A 195 0.01 -3.89 -3.43
CA PRO A 195 -0.19 -4.84 -4.52
C PRO A 195 -0.49 -6.25 -4.00
N PHE A 196 -1.30 -7.00 -4.75
CA PHE A 196 -1.66 -8.39 -4.43
C PHE A 196 -0.44 -9.28 -4.15
N SER A 197 0.64 -9.11 -4.91
CA SER A 197 1.91 -9.82 -4.70
C SER A 197 2.48 -9.61 -3.30
N GLU A 198 2.39 -8.39 -2.78
CA GLU A 198 2.82 -8.07 -1.42
C GLU A 198 1.77 -8.53 -0.39
N ALA A 199 0.48 -8.40 -0.69
CA ALA A 199 -0.59 -8.83 0.20
C ALA A 199 -0.55 -10.34 0.52
N ILE A 200 -0.21 -11.18 -0.48
CA ILE A 200 -0.04 -12.63 -0.30
C ILE A 200 1.11 -12.94 0.67
N LEU A 201 2.23 -12.24 0.52
CA LEU A 201 3.44 -12.45 1.33
C LEU A 201 3.30 -11.88 2.74
N TRP A 202 2.58 -10.77 2.89
CA TRP A 202 2.49 -9.99 4.12
C TRP A 202 1.05 -9.91 4.62
N LYS A 203 0.49 -11.05 5.05
CA LYS A 203 -0.90 -11.15 5.56
C LYS A 203 -1.17 -10.37 6.85
N LYS A 204 -0.13 -9.90 7.55
CA LYS A 204 -0.23 -9.11 8.80
C LYS A 204 0.36 -7.72 8.59
N ASP A 205 -0.11 -6.75 9.38
CA ASP A 205 0.48 -5.41 9.43
C ASP A 205 1.97 -5.52 9.73
N THR A 206 2.76 -5.29 8.68
CA THR A 206 4.21 -5.37 8.78
C THR A 206 4.76 -3.99 8.57
N ASN A 207 5.49 -3.52 9.57
CA ASN A 207 6.28 -2.32 9.42
C ASN A 207 7.52 -2.64 8.61
N LEU A 208 7.85 -1.78 7.65
CA LEU A 208 9.08 -1.87 6.87
C LEU A 208 10.03 -0.73 7.22
N PRO A 209 11.34 -0.91 7.00
CA PRO A 209 12.29 0.18 7.16
C PRO A 209 11.88 1.38 6.31
N MET A 210 11.73 2.52 6.96
CA MET A 210 11.30 3.79 6.38
C MET A 210 12.10 4.18 5.11
N ILE A 211 13.40 3.87 5.11
CA ILE A 211 14.31 4.12 3.98
C ILE A 211 13.84 3.46 2.68
N ARG A 212 13.13 2.32 2.75
CA ARG A 212 12.64 1.61 1.55
C ARG A 212 11.70 2.47 0.72
N GLN A 213 10.85 3.28 1.36
CA GLN A 213 9.92 4.15 0.63
C GLN A 213 10.67 5.31 -0.05
N ALA A 214 11.66 5.89 0.61
CA ALA A 214 12.50 6.94 0.02
C ALA A 214 13.33 6.43 -1.18
N ILE A 215 13.83 5.19 -1.12
CA ILE A 215 14.49 4.52 -2.24
C ILE A 215 13.51 4.26 -3.38
N LYS A 216 12.34 3.69 -3.08
CA LYS A 216 11.30 3.37 -4.06
C LYS A 216 10.91 4.58 -4.91
N HIS A 217 10.77 5.74 -4.28
CA HIS A 217 10.41 6.99 -4.96
C HIS A 217 11.63 7.78 -5.47
N LYS A 218 12.84 7.21 -5.38
CA LYS A 218 14.10 7.81 -5.87
C LYS A 218 14.40 9.19 -5.27
N VAL A 219 14.00 9.41 -4.02
CA VAL A 219 14.19 10.70 -3.30
C VAL A 219 15.17 10.59 -2.14
N LEU A 220 15.81 9.43 -1.93
CA LEU A 220 16.63 9.14 -0.75
C LEU A 220 17.64 10.24 -0.39
N LEU A 221 18.48 10.67 -1.34
CA LEU A 221 19.56 11.62 -1.05
C LEU A 221 19.02 12.95 -0.53
N LYS A 222 17.99 13.50 -1.18
CA LYS A 222 17.35 14.76 -0.78
C LYS A 222 16.51 14.58 0.48
N TRP A 223 15.91 13.41 0.68
CA TRP A 223 15.12 13.07 1.86
C TRP A 223 15.97 13.07 3.14
N ARG A 224 17.25 12.68 3.06
CA ARG A 224 18.20 12.73 4.19
C ARG A 224 18.39 14.15 4.74
N GLU A 225 18.35 15.17 3.88
CA GLU A 225 18.48 16.57 4.29
C GLU A 225 17.31 17.03 5.18
N PHE A 226 16.14 16.39 5.05
CA PHE A 226 14.96 16.70 5.84
C PHE A 226 14.82 15.81 7.07
N MET A 227 15.62 14.76 7.23
CA MET A 227 15.47 13.77 8.30
C MET A 227 16.65 13.78 9.27
N PRO A 228 16.42 13.58 10.58
CA PRO A 228 17.51 13.43 11.54
C PRO A 228 18.48 12.32 11.14
N SER A 229 19.79 12.60 11.20
CA SER A 229 20.86 11.71 10.77
C SER A 229 20.82 10.33 11.41
N LYS A 230 20.36 10.24 12.67
CA LYS A 230 20.16 8.96 13.35
C LYS A 230 19.29 7.98 12.56
N TYR A 231 18.32 8.44 11.76
CA TYR A 231 17.43 7.55 11.00
C TYR A 231 17.95 7.14 9.62
N TRP A 232 19.14 7.60 9.24
CA TRP A 232 19.75 7.29 7.94
C TRP A 232 21.27 7.14 7.99
N GLY A 233 21.87 7.02 9.18
CA GLY A 233 23.29 6.75 9.35
C GLY A 233 23.76 5.53 8.55
N GLU A 234 25.07 5.41 8.31
CA GLU A 234 25.60 4.31 7.48
C GLU A 234 25.22 2.93 8.01
N ASP A 235 25.18 2.77 9.33
CA ASP A 235 24.70 1.58 10.01
C ASP A 235 23.24 1.28 9.66
N VAL A 236 22.35 2.28 9.74
CA VAL A 236 20.94 2.13 9.35
C VAL A 236 20.81 1.82 7.87
N MET A 237 21.57 2.49 7.02
CA MET A 237 21.50 2.32 5.56
C MET A 237 21.89 0.91 5.14
N ARG A 238 23.05 0.41 5.57
CA ARG A 238 23.51 -0.95 5.25
C ARG A 238 22.48 -2.00 5.62
N THR A 239 21.82 -1.75 6.75
CA THR A 239 20.99 -2.72 7.45
C THR A 239 19.52 -2.66 7.01
N ALA A 240 19.01 -1.49 6.64
CA ALA A 240 17.67 -1.29 6.06
C ALA A 240 17.59 -1.68 4.57
N THR A 241 18.72 -1.66 3.86
CA THR A 241 18.82 -2.16 2.47
C THR A 241 19.23 -3.62 2.36
N GLY A 242 19.82 -4.17 3.42
CA GLY A 242 20.27 -5.56 3.47
C GLY A 242 19.09 -6.53 3.54
N GLY A 243 18.93 -7.36 2.50
CA GLY A 243 17.98 -8.48 2.49
C GLY A 243 16.83 -8.36 1.49
N VAL A 244 16.62 -7.19 0.88
CA VAL A 244 15.72 -7.08 -0.27
C VAL A 244 16.60 -7.27 -1.49
N ALA A 245 16.61 -8.47 -2.06
CA ALA A 245 17.08 -8.64 -3.42
C ALA A 245 16.49 -7.49 -4.23
N HIS A 246 17.33 -6.72 -4.91
CA HIS A 246 16.90 -5.71 -5.84
C HIS A 246 16.00 -6.40 -6.88
N ILE A 247 14.69 -6.47 -6.63
CA ILE A 247 13.72 -6.81 -7.66
C ILE A 247 13.63 -5.57 -8.53
N LYS A 248 14.64 -5.38 -9.37
CA LYS A 248 14.43 -4.78 -10.67
C LYS A 248 13.47 -5.75 -11.36
N TYR A 249 12.20 -5.37 -11.45
CA TYR A 249 11.33 -5.94 -12.46
C TYR A 249 11.88 -5.41 -13.78
N ASP A 250 12.48 -6.30 -14.56
CA ASP A 250 12.51 -6.15 -16.01
C ASP A 250 11.06 -6.22 -16.55
#